data_AF-A0A7Z9NRB5-F1
#
_entry.id   AF-A0A7Z9NRB5-F1
#
_cell.length_a   1.000
_cell.length_b   1.000
_cell.length_c   1.000
_cell.angle_alpha   90.00
_cell.angle_beta   90.00
_cell.angle_gamma   90.00
#
_symmetry.space_group_name_H-M   'P 1'
#
loop_
_entity.id
_entity.type
_entity.pdbx_description
1 polymer ?
#
loop_
_entity_poly.entity_id
_entity_poly.type
_entity_poly.pdbx_seq_one_letter_code
_entity_poly.pdbx_strand_id
1 'polypeptide(L)'
;MADNRLHLQHGPIDIIAHVDAPKEVRERLYSGAQKRFCTVLDELVAEMELLKQPCSSSQPEPRGNIAKKMCFAVSGSGIFVTPMAAVAGAVADEILEAMLFEAKNPDPCLEEIQRMYVNNGGDIAFW
;
A
#
# COMPACT_ATOMS: atom_id res chain seq x y z
N MET A 1 2.56 -27.66 2.08
CA MET A 1 3.51 -26.83 1.31
C MET A 1 3.33 -25.42 1.80
N ALA A 2 4.38 -24.75 2.25
CA ALA A 2 4.27 -23.38 2.77
C ALA A 2 3.78 -22.48 1.63
N ASP A 3 2.71 -21.72 1.89
CA ASP A 3 2.22 -20.71 0.98
C ASP A 3 3.34 -19.67 0.82
N ASN A 4 3.91 -19.53 -0.37
CA ASN A 4 5.05 -18.61 -0.61
C ASN A 4 4.58 -17.15 -0.66
N ARG A 5 3.68 -16.77 0.24
CA ARG A 5 3.13 -15.43 0.40
C ARG A 5 3.83 -14.75 1.57
N LEU A 6 4.02 -13.45 1.44
CA LEU A 6 4.47 -12.59 2.52
C LEU A 6 3.26 -12.18 3.34
N HIS A 7 3.34 -12.37 4.65
CA HIS A 7 2.30 -11.94 5.61
C HIS A 7 2.92 -10.88 6.52
N LEU A 8 2.35 -9.67 6.53
CA LEU A 8 2.80 -8.57 7.40
C LEU A 8 1.61 -8.04 8.20
N GLN A 9 1.77 -7.91 9.51
CA GLN A 9 0.72 -7.40 10.37
C GLN A 9 1.26 -6.33 11.31
N HIS A 10 0.57 -5.19 11.37
CA HIS A 10 0.85 -4.13 12.34
C HIS A 10 -0.44 -3.40 12.69
N GLY A 11 -0.88 -3.53 13.94
CA GLY A 11 -2.18 -3.02 14.37
C GLY A 11 -3.31 -3.65 13.55
N PRO A 12 -4.25 -2.85 12.98
CA PRO A 12 -5.35 -3.36 12.17
C PRO A 12 -4.98 -3.66 10.70
N ILE A 13 -3.73 -3.39 10.30
CA ILE A 13 -3.28 -3.56 8.91
C ILE A 13 -2.70 -4.96 8.78
N ASP A 14 -3.26 -5.74 7.85
CA ASP A 14 -2.89 -7.13 7.59
C ASP A 14 -2.67 -7.34 6.09
N ILE A 15 -1.41 -7.52 5.69
CA ILE A 15 -0.98 -7.61 4.31
C ILE A 15 -0.66 -9.05 3.95
N ILE A 16 -1.27 -9.53 2.87
CA ILE A 16 -0.90 -10.77 2.18
C ILE A 16 -0.40 -10.38 0.79
N ALA A 17 0.91 -10.53 0.55
CA ALA A 17 1.52 -10.22 -0.75
C ALA A 17 2.07 -11.46 -1.43
N HIS A 18 1.93 -11.52 -2.76
CA HIS A 18 2.48 -12.60 -3.57
C HIS A 18 3.25 -12.04 -4.76
N VAL A 19 4.37 -12.68 -5.09
CA VAL A 19 5.13 -12.43 -6.31
C VAL A 19 5.37 -13.77 -6.98
N ASP A 20 4.95 -13.87 -8.23
CA ASP A 20 5.21 -15.02 -9.09
C ASP A 20 6.47 -14.75 -9.91
N ALA A 21 7.62 -15.11 -9.34
CA ALA A 21 8.95 -14.86 -9.85
C ALA A 21 9.96 -15.87 -9.24
N PRO A 22 11.20 -15.95 -9.75
CA PRO A 22 12.28 -16.65 -9.07
C PRO A 22 12.42 -16.26 -7.60
N LYS A 23 12.88 -17.20 -6.78
CA LYS A 23 12.94 -17.03 -5.31
C LYS A 23 13.70 -15.78 -4.90
N GLU A 24 14.83 -15.49 -5.53
CA GLU A 24 15.69 -14.35 -5.21
C GLU A 24 14.99 -13.01 -5.49
N VAL A 25 14.32 -12.89 -6.64
CA VAL A 25 13.51 -11.71 -7.00
C VAL A 25 12.38 -11.52 -5.99
N ARG A 26 11.64 -12.59 -5.68
CA ARG A 26 10.55 -12.53 -4.70
C ARG A 26 11.03 -12.09 -3.31
N GLU A 27 12.11 -12.67 -2.80
CA GLU A 27 12.66 -12.32 -1.48
C GLU A 27 13.13 -10.86 -1.42
N ARG A 28 13.74 -10.35 -2.50
CA ARG A 28 14.10 -8.94 -2.63
C ARG A 28 12.88 -8.03 -2.57
N LEU A 29 11.85 -8.30 -3.37
CA LEU A 29 10.61 -7.51 -3.37
C LEU A 29 9.91 -7.54 -2.00
N TYR A 30 9.91 -8.70 -1.34
CA TYR A 30 9.37 -8.83 0.02
C TYR A 30 10.15 -8.03 1.06
N SER A 31 11.47 -7.87 0.89
CA SER A 31 12.27 -6.97 1.74
C SER A 31 11.84 -5.51 1.56
N GLY A 32 11.57 -5.08 0.32
CA GLY A 32 11.03 -3.75 0.03
C GLY A 32 9.67 -3.51 0.68
N ALA A 33 8.75 -4.45 0.51
CA ALA A 33 7.44 -4.43 1.15
C ALA A 33 7.56 -4.31 2.68
N GLN A 34 8.40 -5.13 3.31
CA GLN A 34 8.64 -5.08 4.76
C GLN A 34 9.15 -3.71 5.22
N LYS A 35 10.19 -3.18 4.56
CA LYS A 35 10.76 -1.87 4.89
C LYS A 35 9.71 -0.76 4.81
N ARG A 36 8.90 -0.76 3.74
CA ARG A 36 7.84 0.23 3.58
C ARG A 36 6.74 0.07 4.64
N PHE A 37 6.35 -1.17 4.92
CA PHE A 37 5.28 -1.48 5.85
C PHE A 37 5.58 -0.98 7.28
N CYS A 38 6.84 -1.03 7.71
CA CYS A 38 7.26 -0.56 9.03
C CYS A 38 6.88 0.90 9.33
N THR A 39 6.73 1.76 8.31
CA THR A 39 6.43 3.19 8.51
C THR A 39 4.95 3.54 8.28
N VAL A 40 4.16 2.62 7.71
CA VAL A 40 2.76 2.86 7.29
C VAL A 40 1.89 3.36 8.45
N LEU A 41 1.91 2.64 9.58
CA LEU A 41 0.99 2.97 10.68
C LEU A 41 1.33 4.33 11.30
N ASP A 42 2.61 4.64 11.47
CA ASP A 42 3.06 5.89 12.05
C ASP A 42 2.71 7.09 11.16
N GLU A 43 2.86 6.96 9.84
CA GLU A 43 2.45 7.96 8.86
C GLU A 43 0.93 8.24 8.94
N LEU A 44 0.11 7.18 9.00
CA LEU A 44 -1.34 7.32 9.09
C LEU A 44 -1.80 7.92 10.43
N VAL A 45 -1.18 7.52 11.54
CA VAL A 45 -1.48 8.06 12.87
C VAL A 45 -1.11 9.53 12.96
N ALA A 46 0.02 9.94 12.36
CA ALA A 46 0.45 11.34 12.35
C ALA A 46 -0.54 12.29 11.67
N GLU A 47 -1.34 11.79 10.73
CA GLU A 47 -2.33 12.57 9.97
C GLU A 47 -3.79 12.20 10.30
N MET A 48 -4.01 11.42 11.35
CA MET A 48 -5.31 10.83 11.70
C MET A 48 -6.45 11.86 11.85
N GLU A 49 -6.17 13.01 12.45
CA GLU A 49 -7.16 14.08 12.64
C GLU A 49 -7.66 14.66 11.31
N LEU A 50 -6.79 14.75 10.29
CA LEU A 50 -7.16 15.18 8.94
C LEU A 50 -7.94 14.07 8.23
N LEU A 51 -7.47 12.82 8.30
CA LEU A 51 -8.05 11.69 7.56
C LEU A 51 -9.45 11.30 8.04
N LYS A 52 -9.80 11.63 9.30
CA LYS A 52 -11.14 11.44 9.85
C LYS A 52 -12.14 12.51 9.46
N GLN A 53 -11.69 13.63 8.88
CA GLN A 53 -12.60 14.69 8.46
C GLN A 53 -13.21 14.39 7.07
N PRO A 54 -14.44 14.84 6.80
CA PRO A 54 -15.07 14.65 5.50
C PRO A 54 -14.29 15.32 4.39
N CYS A 55 -14.11 14.63 3.26
CA CYS A 55 -13.36 15.20 2.15
C CYS A 55 -14.06 16.47 1.65
N SER A 56 -13.34 17.60 1.64
CA SER A 56 -13.84 18.86 1.08
C SER A 56 -12.75 19.55 0.28
N SER A 57 -13.15 20.38 -0.68
CA SER A 57 -12.23 21.15 -1.53
C SER A 57 -11.36 22.16 -0.76
N SER A 58 -11.63 22.36 0.54
CA SER A 58 -10.93 23.34 1.39
C SER A 58 -10.04 22.68 2.45
N GLN A 59 -9.88 21.35 2.43
CA GLN A 59 -8.95 20.68 3.34
C GLN A 59 -7.49 20.92 2.96
N PRO A 60 -6.59 21.02 3.95
CA PRO A 60 -5.16 21.05 3.68
C PRO A 60 -4.73 19.73 3.03
N GLU A 61 -3.79 19.82 2.09
CA GLU A 61 -3.22 18.62 1.46
C GLU A 61 -2.44 17.80 2.50
N PRO A 62 -2.67 16.48 2.61
CA PRO A 62 -1.87 15.63 3.48
C PRO A 62 -0.42 15.57 3.02
N ARG A 63 0.49 15.22 3.93
CA ARG A 63 1.93 15.14 3.68
C ARG A 63 2.34 13.77 3.16
N GLY A 64 1.86 12.70 3.78
CA GLY A 64 2.19 11.32 3.47
C GLY A 64 1.57 10.84 2.17
N ASN A 65 2.29 9.98 1.44
CA ASN A 65 1.82 9.46 0.15
C ASN A 65 0.53 8.63 0.28
N ILE A 66 0.42 7.83 1.34
CA ILE A 66 -0.79 7.01 1.59
C ILE A 66 -1.99 7.93 1.85
N ALA A 67 -1.82 8.94 2.70
CA ALA A 67 -2.85 9.93 3.00
C ALA A 67 -3.30 10.69 1.75
N LYS A 68 -2.36 11.07 0.85
CA LYS A 68 -2.68 11.67 -0.44
C LYS A 68 -3.51 10.74 -1.33
N LYS A 69 -3.15 9.46 -1.42
CA LYS A 69 -3.92 8.44 -2.17
C LYS A 69 -5.33 8.29 -1.60
N MET A 70 -5.47 8.22 -0.27
CA MET A 70 -6.76 8.14 0.40
C MET A 70 -7.65 9.35 0.07
N CYS A 71 -7.12 10.57 0.19
CA CYS A 71 -7.84 11.79 -0.15
C CYS A 71 -8.24 11.84 -1.63
N PHE A 72 -7.33 11.44 -2.54
CA PHE A 72 -7.62 11.37 -3.96
C PHE A 72 -8.77 10.40 -4.27
N ALA A 73 -8.75 9.20 -3.67
CA ALA A 73 -9.75 8.16 -3.92
C ALA A 73 -11.17 8.58 -3.53
N VAL A 74 -11.32 9.41 -2.49
CA VAL A 74 -12.64 9.87 -2.02
C VAL A 74 -13.03 11.25 -2.57
N SER A 75 -12.13 11.90 -3.30
CA SER A 75 -12.37 13.23 -3.89
C SER A 75 -13.49 13.17 -4.93
N GLY A 76 -14.35 14.20 -4.94
CA GLY A 76 -15.45 14.30 -5.90
C GLY A 76 -16.57 13.28 -5.75
N SER A 77 -16.60 12.50 -4.65
CA SER A 77 -17.61 11.45 -4.41
C SER A 77 -19.06 11.96 -4.31
N GLY A 78 -19.27 13.26 -4.06
CA GLY A 78 -20.60 13.87 -3.97
C GLY A 78 -21.43 13.42 -2.75
N ILE A 79 -20.85 12.63 -1.86
CA ILE A 79 -21.47 12.09 -0.65
C ILE A 79 -20.61 12.38 0.58
N PHE A 80 -21.18 12.20 1.77
CA PHE A 80 -20.42 12.28 3.01
C PHE A 80 -19.51 11.05 3.15
N VAL A 81 -18.21 11.25 2.96
CA VAL A 81 -17.18 10.23 3.12
C VAL A 81 -15.88 10.88 3.64
N THR A 82 -15.10 10.12 4.39
CA THR A 82 -13.79 10.54 4.88
C THR A 82 -12.69 9.74 4.17
N PRO A 83 -11.46 10.26 4.05
CA PRO A 83 -10.32 9.50 3.52
C PRO A 83 -10.13 8.11 4.16
N MET A 84 -10.54 7.92 5.42
CA MET A 84 -10.48 6.61 6.09
C MET A 84 -11.18 5.49 5.33
N ALA A 85 -12.17 5.80 4.47
CA ALA A 85 -12.86 4.80 3.65
C ALA A 85 -11.94 4.13 2.61
N ALA A 86 -10.82 4.75 2.25
CA ALA A 86 -9.88 4.27 1.25
C ALA A 86 -8.58 3.70 1.84
N VAL A 87 -8.49 3.55 3.17
CA VAL A 87 -7.23 3.18 3.86
C VAL A 87 -6.67 1.85 3.38
N ALA A 88 -7.50 0.82 3.24
CA ALA A 88 -7.04 -0.53 2.95
C ALA A 88 -6.45 -0.63 1.53
N GLY A 89 -7.17 -0.11 0.53
CA GLY A 89 -6.69 0.01 -0.85
C GLY A 89 -5.46 0.89 -0.99
N ALA A 90 -5.45 2.08 -0.39
CA ALA A 90 -4.30 2.99 -0.47
C ALA A 90 -3.01 2.39 0.12
N VAL A 91 -3.13 1.63 1.21
CA VAL A 91 -2.00 0.90 1.78
C VAL A 91 -1.56 -0.25 0.86
N ALA A 92 -2.50 -1.00 0.28
CA ALA A 92 -2.16 -2.07 -0.68
C ALA A 92 -1.39 -1.52 -1.89
N ASP A 93 -1.84 -0.40 -2.47
CA ASP A 93 -1.17 0.29 -3.57
C ASP A 93 0.23 0.77 -3.18
N GLU A 94 0.38 1.35 -1.98
CA GLU A 94 1.68 1.84 -1.50
C GLU A 94 2.71 0.71 -1.32
N ILE A 95 2.29 -0.43 -0.77
CA ILE A 95 3.18 -1.59 -0.62
C ILE A 95 3.53 -2.19 -1.99
N LEU A 96 2.56 -2.26 -2.90
CA LEU A 96 2.79 -2.71 -4.28
C LEU A 96 3.80 -1.80 -5.00
N GLU A 97 3.66 -0.48 -4.85
CA GLU A 97 4.60 0.49 -5.41
C GLU A 97 6.02 0.34 -4.85
N ALA A 98 6.16 0.05 -3.55
CA ALA A 98 7.47 -0.24 -2.96
C ALA A 98 8.11 -1.49 -3.56
N MET A 99 7.32 -2.55 -3.79
CA MET A 99 7.80 -3.75 -4.49
C MET A 99 8.19 -3.44 -5.94
N LEU A 100 7.39 -2.63 -6.64
CA LEU A 100 7.69 -2.20 -8.01
C LEU A 100 8.94 -1.32 -8.08
N PHE A 101 9.19 -0.50 -7.06
CA PHE A 101 10.41 0.29 -6.96
C PHE A 101 11.64 -0.61 -6.84
N GLU A 102 11.59 -1.61 -5.96
CA GLU A 102 12.67 -2.62 -5.83
C GLU A 102 12.84 -3.46 -7.10
N ALA A 103 11.75 -3.76 -7.82
CA ALA A 103 11.84 -4.49 -9.09
C ALA A 103 12.52 -3.67 -10.20
N LYS A 104 12.49 -2.33 -10.09
CA LYS A 104 13.09 -1.41 -11.07
C LYS A 104 14.52 -1.00 -10.71
N ASN A 105 14.94 -1.13 -9.45
CA ASN A 105 16.22 -0.58 -8.96
C ASN A 105 16.80 -1.40 -7.80
N PRO A 106 18.13 -1.47 -7.61
CA PRO A 106 19.18 -0.97 -8.49
C PRO A 106 19.41 -1.86 -9.73
N ASP A 107 19.16 -3.16 -9.61
CA ASP A 107 19.26 -4.12 -10.72
C ASP A 107 17.84 -4.49 -11.18
N PRO A 108 17.37 -4.01 -12.34
CA PRO A 108 16.00 -4.28 -12.79
C PRO A 108 15.75 -5.78 -12.97
N CYS A 109 14.57 -6.24 -12.56
CA CYS A 109 14.14 -7.63 -12.69
C CYS A 109 12.64 -7.75 -13.02
N LEU A 110 12.02 -6.68 -13.55
CA LEU A 110 10.59 -6.68 -13.89
C LEU A 110 10.22 -7.79 -14.88
N GLU A 111 11.09 -8.10 -15.83
CA GLU A 111 10.91 -9.15 -16.83
C GLU A 111 10.85 -10.57 -16.25
N GLU A 112 11.32 -10.77 -15.02
CA GLU A 112 11.28 -12.05 -14.31
C GLU A 112 9.98 -12.26 -13.53
N ILE A 113 9.12 -11.24 -13.45
CA ILE A 113 7.89 -11.25 -12.66
C ILE A 113 6.71 -11.51 -13.58
N GLN A 114 5.98 -12.59 -13.32
CA GLN A 114 4.77 -12.94 -14.09
C GLN A 114 3.52 -12.23 -13.58
N ARG A 115 3.46 -12.00 -12.26
CA ARG A 115 2.39 -11.26 -11.56
C ARG A 115 2.85 -10.91 -10.16
N MET A 116 2.32 -9.81 -9.63
CA MET A 116 2.39 -9.54 -8.19
C MET A 116 1.09 -8.93 -7.69
N TYR A 117 0.77 -9.17 -6.42
CA TYR A 117 -0.36 -8.52 -5.78
C TYR A 117 -0.12 -8.31 -4.30
N VAL A 118 -0.84 -7.33 -3.76
CA VAL A 118 -0.88 -7.02 -2.33
C VAL A 118 -2.34 -6.94 -1.91
N ASN A 119 -2.76 -7.81 -1.01
CA ASN A 119 -4.09 -7.80 -0.42
C ASN A 119 -4.04 -7.23 1.00
N ASN A 120 -4.95 -6.32 1.31
CA ASN A 120 -5.16 -5.76 2.64
C ASN A 120 -6.65 -5.90 3.00
N GLY A 121 -7.00 -7.01 3.66
CA GLY A 121 -8.40 -7.34 3.95
C GLY A 121 -9.25 -7.46 2.67
N GLY A 122 -10.21 -6.56 2.50
CA GLY A 122 -11.13 -6.55 1.35
C GLY A 122 -10.56 -5.96 0.05
N ASP A 123 -9.45 -5.23 0.13
CA ASP A 123 -8.87 -4.52 -1.01
C ASP A 123 -7.61 -5.23 -1.53
N ILE A 124 -7.37 -5.12 -2.84
CA ILE A 124 -6.22 -5.75 -3.49
C ILE A 124 -5.65 -4.88 -4.61
N ALA A 125 -4.34 -4.66 -4.55
CA ALA A 125 -3.57 -4.00 -5.60
C ALA A 125 -2.89 -5.07 -6.47
N PHE A 126 -2.91 -4.89 -7.79
CA PHE A 126 -2.38 -5.84 -8.78
C PHE A 126 -1.37 -5.16 -9.71
N TRP A 127 -0.33 -5.91 -10.10
CA TRP A 127 0.55 -5.61 -11.22
C TRP A 127 0.75 -6.87 -12.08
#